data_AF-A0A428IWV4-F1
#
_entry.id   AF-A0A428IWV4-F1
#
_cell.length_a   1.000
_cell.length_b   1.000
_cell.length_c   1.000
_cell.angle_alpha   90.00
_cell.angle_beta   90.00
_cell.angle_gamma   90.00
#
_symmetry.space_group_name_H-M   'P 1'
#
loop_
_entity.id
_entity.type
_entity.pdbx_description
1 polymer ?
#
loop_
_entity_poly.entity_id
_entity_poly.type
_entity_poly.pdbx_seq_one_letter_code
_entity_poly.pdbx_strand_id
1 'polypeptide(L)' 'MSAIVEPIAVVLGAYAVMSMPQLLPYALSFAAGAMIYVVVEKLVPGAQEHKNTDIATGEFMDGFLIMMLLDTTLG' A
#
# COMPACT_ATOMS: atom_id res chain seq x y z
N MET A 1 -13.30 -12.79 -6.60
CA MET A 1 -13.62 -11.81 -7.66
C MET A 1 -12.54 -10.74 -7.81
N SER A 2 -11.90 -10.25 -6.72
CA SER A 2 -10.78 -9.29 -6.81
C SER A 2 -9.51 -9.81 -7.51
N ALA A 3 -9.20 -11.11 -7.43
CA ALA A 3 -7.94 -11.66 -7.95
C ALA A 3 -7.75 -11.58 -9.48
N ILE A 4 -8.83 -11.39 -10.26
CA ILE A 4 -8.74 -11.24 -11.73
C ILE A 4 -8.59 -9.78 -12.13
N VAL A 5 -9.18 -8.86 -11.36
CA VAL A 5 -9.18 -7.44 -11.71
C VAL A 5 -7.84 -6.76 -11.39
N GLU A 6 -7.09 -7.25 -10.40
CA GLU A 6 -5.76 -6.75 -10.07
C GLU A 6 -4.75 -6.86 -11.23
N PRO A 7 -4.49 -8.04 -11.83
CA PRO A 7 -3.49 -8.15 -12.89
C PRO A 7 -3.85 -7.34 -14.14
N ILE A 8 -5.14 -7.24 -14.48
CA ILE A 8 -5.61 -6.47 -15.65
C ILE A 8 -5.37 -4.97 -15.43
N ALA A 9 -5.72 -4.46 -14.25
CA ALA A 9 -5.51 -3.06 -13.90
C ALA A 9 -4.01 -2.71 -13.82
N VAL A 10 -3.18 -3.62 -13.30
CA VAL A 10 -1.72 -3.44 -13.23
C VAL A 10 -1.11 -3.33 -14.63
N VAL A 11 -1.48 -4.21 -15.57
CA VAL A 11 -0.92 -4.18 -16.93
C VAL A 11 -1.35 -2.92 -17.69
N LEU A 12 -2.63 -2.51 -17.57
CA LEU A 12 -3.11 -1.27 -18.18
C LEU A 12 -2.47 -0.04 -17.55
N GLY A 13 -2.30 -0.02 -16.23
CA GLY A 13 -1.61 1.06 -15.50
C GLY A 13 -0.14 1.18 -15.93
N ALA A 14 0.57 0.06 -16.05
CA ALA A 14 1.95 0.04 -16.54
C ALA A 14 2.06 0.59 -17.96
N TYR A 15 1.15 0.20 -18.87
CA TYR A 15 1.12 0.71 -20.24
C TYR A 15 0.84 2.22 -20.32
N ALA A 16 -0.10 2.70 -19.51
CA ALA A 16 -0.43 4.13 -19.44
C ALA A 16 0.75 4.95 -18.89
N VAL A 17 1.41 4.45 -17.85
CA VAL A 17 2.58 5.07 -17.22
C VAL A 17 3.77 5.16 -18.19
N MET A 18 4.03 4.11 -18.96
CA MET A 18 5.09 4.11 -19.97
C MET A 18 4.85 5.11 -21.11
N SER A 19 3.59 5.41 -21.41
CA SER A 19 3.22 6.33 -22.50
C SER A 19 3.29 7.81 -22.09
N MET A 20 3.18 8.12 -20.78
CA MET A 20 3.11 9.49 -20.26
C MET A 20 3.93 9.66 -18.95
N PRO A 21 5.27 9.70 -19.02
CA PRO A 21 6.13 9.75 -17.84
C PRO A 21 5.95 11.04 -17.01
N GLN A 22 5.46 12.13 -17.61
CA GLN A 22 5.24 13.39 -16.90
C GLN A 22 3.99 13.38 -15.99
N LEU A 23 3.04 12.47 -16.24
CA LEU A 23 1.85 12.28 -15.41
C LEU A 23 2.09 11.29 -14.25
N LEU A 24 3.15 10.50 -14.36
CA LEU A 24 3.60 9.49 -13.40
C LEU A 24 3.72 10.01 -11.96
N PRO A 25 4.37 11.17 -11.67
CA PRO A 25 4.45 11.68 -10.29
C PRO A 25 3.09 12.06 -9.72
N TYR A 26 2.17 12.55 -10.54
CA TYR A 26 0.80 12.87 -10.10
C TYR A 26 0.02 11.59 -9.78
N ALA A 27 0.12 10.57 -10.64
CA ALA A 27 -0.50 9.27 -10.40
C ALA A 27 0.05 8.56 -9.16
N LEU A 28 1.38 8.59 -8.96
CA LEU A 28 2.02 8.06 -7.75
C LEU A 28 1.60 8.82 -6.49
N SER A 29 1.50 10.15 -6.56
CA SER A 29 1.04 10.94 -5.40
C SER A 29 -0.40 10.61 -5.01
N PHE A 30 -1.27 10.39 -6.00
CA PHE A 30 -2.64 9.96 -5.78
C PHE A 30 -2.70 8.54 -5.19
N ALA A 31 -1.91 7.61 -5.72
CA ALA A 31 -1.82 6.24 -5.20
C ALA A 31 -1.30 6.20 -3.75
N ALA A 32 -0.29 7.00 -3.42
CA ALA A 32 0.23 7.13 -2.06
C ALA A 32 -0.86 7.65 -1.10
N GLY A 33 -1.62 8.67 -1.51
CA GLY A 33 -2.74 9.19 -0.73
C GLY A 33 -3.85 8.16 -0.49
N ALA A 34 -4.20 7.38 -1.51
CA ALA A 34 -5.21 6.32 -1.40
C ALA A 34 -4.76 5.22 -0.41
N MET A 35 -3.50 4.82 -0.44
CA MET A 35 -2.94 3.83 0.49
C MET A 35 -2.95 4.33 1.94
N ILE A 36 -2.58 5.60 2.18
CA ILE A 36 -2.64 6.20 3.52
C ILE A 36 -4.08 6.22 4.05
N TYR A 37 -5.05 6.62 3.22
CA TYR A 37 -6.47 6.66 3.61
C TYR A 37 -7.01 5.26 3.99
N VAL A 38 -6.75 4.24 3.17
CA VAL A 38 -7.20 2.86 3.44
C VAL A 38 -6.57 2.31 4.71
N VAL A 39 -5.27 2.56 4.94
CA VAL A 39 -4.58 2.11 6.15
C VAL A 39 -5.23 2.72 7.39
N VAL A 40 -5.43 4.05 7.40
CA VAL A 40 -5.97 4.76 8.57
C VAL A 40 -7.43 4.44 8.82
N GLU A 41 -8.28 4.38 7.78
CA GLU A 41 -9.73 4.23 7.97
C GLU A 41 -10.20 2.77 8.04
N LYS A 42 -9.47 1.82 7.43
CA LYS A 42 -9.90 0.42 7.36
C LYS A 42 -8.97 -0.53 8.10
N LEU A 43 -7.66 -0.43 7.88
CA LEU A 43 -6.72 -1.42 8.42
C LEU A 43 -6.43 -1.21 9.91
N VAL A 44 -6.13 0.03 10.34
CA VAL A 44 -5.87 0.35 11.75
C VAL A 44 -7.09 0.03 12.63
N PRO A 45 -8.30 0.56 12.37
CA PRO A 45 -9.46 0.25 13.20
C PRO A 45 -9.84 -1.24 13.15
N GLY A 46 -9.73 -1.90 11.99
CA GLY A 46 -10.00 -3.34 11.88
C GLY A 46 -9.02 -4.20 12.69
N ALA A 47 -7.75 -3.81 12.75
CA ALA A 47 -6.75 -4.48 13.57
C ALA A 47 -7.00 -4.30 15.07
N GLN A 48 -7.58 -3.16 15.47
CA GLN A 48 -7.88 -2.84 16.87
C GLN A 48 -9.24 -3.41 17.35
N GLU A 49 -10.06 -3.94 16.44
CA GLU A 49 -11.41 -4.44 16.72
C GLU A 49 -11.41 -5.68 17.66
N HIS A 50 -10.33 -6.46 17.66
CA HIS A 50 -10.24 -7.75 18.36
C HIS A 50 -9.74 -7.66 19.82
N LYS A 51 -9.82 -6.50 20.48
CA LYS A 51 -9.37 -6.23 21.87
C LYS A 51 -7.88 -6.49 22.17
N ASN A 52 -7.11 -6.98 21.22
CA ASN A 52 -5.68 -7.28 21.38
C ASN A 52 -4.82 -6.18 20.73
N THR A 53 -5.12 -4.94 21.12
CA THR A 53 -4.58 -3.71 20.52
C THR A 53 -3.06 -3.60 20.66
N ASP A 54 -2.48 -4.10 21.76
CA ASP A 54 -1.02 -4.14 21.96
C ASP A 54 -0.32 -5.06 20.95
N ILE A 55 -0.84 -6.27 20.73
CA ILE A 55 -0.23 -7.23 19.81
C ILE A 55 -0.41 -6.75 18.36
N ALA A 56 -1.60 -6.24 18.00
CA ALA A 56 -1.84 -5.68 16.67
C ALA A 56 -0.93 -4.49 16.35
N THR A 57 -0.65 -3.63 17.33
CA THR A 57 0.28 -2.50 17.16
C THR A 57 1.72 -2.99 17.06
N GLY A 58 2.10 -4.01 17.84
CA GLY A 58 3.41 -4.66 17.75
C GLY A 58 3.67 -5.28 16.37
N GLU A 59 2.71 -6.05 15.84
CA GLU A 59 2.82 -6.65 14.50
C GLU A 59 2.86 -5.59 13.40
N PHE A 60 2.14 -4.48 13.55
CA PHE A 60 2.23 -3.35 12.62
C PHE A 60 3.62 -2.70 12.63
N MET A 61 4.20 -2.49 13.81
CA MET A 61 5.56 -1.95 13.96
C MET A 61 6.60 -2.89 13.36
N ASP A 62 6.51 -4.19 13.61
CA ASP A 62 7.42 -5.18 13.02
C ASP A 62 7.29 -5.23 11.49
N GLY A 63 6.07 -5.21 10.94
CA GLY A 63 5.85 -5.14 9.50
C GLY A 63 6.44 -3.87 8.86
N PHE A 64 6.30 -2.73 9.53
CA PHE A 64 6.90 -1.47 9.09
C PHE A 64 8.43 -1.50 9.14
N LEU A 65 9.01 -2.09 10.19
CA LEU A 65 10.46 -2.29 10.31
C LEU A 65 11.00 -3.20 9.21
N ILE A 66 10.31 -4.32 8.92
CA ILE A 66 10.68 -5.22 7.82
C ILE A 66 10.61 -4.48 6.48
N MET A 67 9.56 -3.68 6.24
CA MET A 67 9.46 -2.86 5.04
C MET A 67 10.64 -1.87 4.93
N MET A 68 10.97 -1.13 6.00
CA MET A 68 12.10 -0.20 6.02
C MET A 68 13.45 -0.90 5.80
N LEU A 69 13.64 -2.08 6.38
CA LEU A 69 14.83 -2.90 6.16
C LEU A 69 14.92 -3.37 4.71
N LEU A 70 13.83 -3.87 4.14
CA LEU A 70 13.79 -4.30 2.73
C LEU A 70 14.05 -3.11 1.79
N ASP A 71 13.43 -1.96 2.01
CA ASP A 71 13.65 -0.75 1.18
C ASP A 71 15.10 -0.23 1.31
N THR A 72 15.68 -0.26 2.52
CA THR A 72 17.07 0.19 2.73
C THR A 72 18.10 -0.79 2.17
N THR A 73 17.80 -2.09 2.13
CA THR A 73 18.73 -3.14 1.70
C THR A 73 18.59 -3.53 0.22
N LEU A 74 17.39 -3.43 -0.35
CA LEU A 74 17.10 -3.65 -1.77
C LEU A 74 17.08 -2.35 -2.59
N GLY A 75 16.99 -1.19 -1.92
CA GLY A 75 17.03 0.14 -2.51
C GLY A 75 18.40 0.59 -2.96
#